data_AF-A0A376X152-F1
#
_entry.id   AF-A0A376X152-F1
#
_cell.length_a   1.000
_cell.length_b   1.000
_cell.length_c   1.000
_cell.angle_alpha   90.00
_cell.angle_beta   90.00
_cell.angle_gamma   90.00
#
_symmetry.space_group_name_H-M   'P 1'
#
loop_
_entity.id
_entity.type
_entity.pdbx_description
1 polymer ?
#
loop_
_entity_poly.entity_id
_entity_poly.type
_entity_poly.pdbx_seq_one_letter_code
_entity_poly.pdbx_strand_id
1 'polypeptide(L)'
;MAIEVPATQVSVSDTVSTYLFNSQLLSRDDGSMMLVLPQECREHAGVWGYLNELLAADNPISELKVFDLRESMANGGGPACLRLRVVLTEEERRAVNPGGDDERYAV
;
A
#
# COMPACT_ATOMS: atom_id res chain seq x y z
N MET A 1 -16.17 8.68 -6.14
CA MET A 1 -16.46 8.90 -4.70
C MET A 1 -15.14 8.87 -3.96
N ALA A 2 -14.90 9.81 -3.05
CA ALA A 2 -13.68 9.84 -2.25
C ALA A 2 -13.84 8.97 -0.99
N ILE A 3 -12.74 8.35 -0.55
CA ILE A 3 -12.66 7.70 0.77
C ILE A 3 -11.90 8.68 1.67
N GLU A 4 -12.59 9.24 2.65
CA GLU A 4 -12.04 10.22 3.60
C GLU A 4 -11.94 9.60 4.99
N VAL A 5 -10.79 9.73 5.64
CA VAL A 5 -10.57 9.19 6.98
C VAL A 5 -10.77 10.31 7.99
N PRO A 6 -11.82 10.25 8.82
CA PRO A 6 -12.08 11.31 9.79
C PRO A 6 -11.04 11.26 10.92
N ALA A 7 -10.65 12.45 11.40
CA ALA A 7 -9.69 12.59 12.50
C ALA A 7 -10.16 11.92 13.82
N THR A 8 -11.47 11.64 13.94
CA THR A 8 -12.07 10.91 15.06
C THR A 8 -11.82 9.40 15.01
N GLN A 9 -11.51 8.83 13.84
CA GLN A 9 -11.13 7.41 13.71
C GLN A 9 -9.61 7.23 13.70
N VAL A 10 -8.89 8.10 12.99
CA VAL A 10 -7.42 8.07 12.91
C VAL A 10 -6.89 9.50 13.03
N SER A 11 -6.13 9.78 14.09
CA SER A 11 -5.55 11.11 14.28
C SER A 11 -4.41 11.38 13.30
N VAL A 12 -4.07 12.64 13.05
CA VAL A 12 -2.89 12.99 12.24
C VAL A 12 -1.61 12.37 12.82
N SER A 13 -1.47 12.33 14.14
CA SER A 13 -0.33 11.69 14.81
C SER A 13 -0.23 10.21 14.41
N ASP A 14 -1.35 9.51 14.39
CA ASP A 14 -1.38 8.08 14.04
C ASP A 14 -1.12 7.88 12.56
N THR A 15 -1.59 8.78 11.69
CA THR A 15 -1.28 8.71 10.25
C THR A 15 0.23 8.82 9.99
N VAL A 16 0.94 9.65 10.76
CA VAL A 16 2.39 9.84 10.64
C VAL A 16 3.15 8.67 11.24
N SER A 17 2.74 8.15 12.41
CA SER A 17 3.45 7.04 13.06
C SER A 17 3.28 5.71 12.33
N THR A 18 2.12 5.47 11.73
CA THR A 18 1.79 4.20 11.07
C THR A 18 2.05 4.20 9.57
N TYR A 19 2.24 5.36 8.96
CA TYR A 19 2.39 5.50 7.51
C TYR A 19 1.20 4.97 6.70
N LEU A 20 -0.02 4.98 7.28
CA LEU A 20 -1.25 4.52 6.64
C LEU A 20 -1.41 5.00 5.19
N PHE A 21 -1.19 6.29 4.94
CA PHE A 21 -1.33 6.90 3.62
C PHE A 21 -0.09 6.78 2.73
N ASN A 22 1.01 6.25 3.26
CA ASN A 22 2.16 5.83 2.45
C ASN A 22 2.01 4.39 1.94
N SER A 23 0.77 3.90 1.86
CA SER A 23 0.43 2.60 1.29
C SER A 23 0.37 2.65 -0.24
N GLN A 24 0.41 1.47 -0.88
CA GLN A 24 0.07 1.35 -2.30
C GLN A 24 -1.37 0.87 -2.45
N LEU A 25 -2.15 1.54 -3.29
CA LEU A 25 -3.45 1.07 -3.73
C LEU A 25 -3.29 0.45 -5.12
N LEU A 26 -3.44 -0.88 -5.20
CA LEU A 26 -3.24 -1.65 -6.42
C LEU A 26 -4.59 -2.17 -6.93
N SER A 27 -4.83 -2.02 -8.24
CA SER A 27 -6.02 -2.57 -8.90
C SER A 27 -5.82 -4.02 -9.29
N ARG A 28 -6.89 -4.80 -9.22
CA ARG A 28 -7.01 -6.17 -9.75
C ARG A 28 -7.77 -6.17 -11.07
N ASP A 29 -7.66 -7.28 -11.79
CA ASP A 29 -8.32 -7.47 -13.09
C ASP A 29 -9.86 -7.43 -12.98
N ASP A 30 -10.41 -7.82 -11.82
CA ASP A 30 -11.84 -7.77 -11.51
C ASP A 30 -12.34 -6.37 -11.07
N GLY A 31 -11.43 -5.38 -11.01
CA GLY A 31 -11.72 -4.01 -10.58
C GLY A 31 -11.66 -3.79 -9.08
N SER A 32 -11.47 -4.84 -8.26
CA SER A 32 -11.22 -4.67 -6.83
C SER A 32 -9.82 -4.12 -6.58
N MET A 33 -9.57 -3.66 -5.35
CA MET A 33 -8.31 -3.04 -4.97
C MET A 33 -7.70 -3.69 -3.72
N MET A 34 -6.37 -3.65 -3.65
CA MET A 34 -5.59 -4.10 -2.51
C MET A 34 -4.76 -2.94 -1.94
N LEU A 35 -4.73 -2.82 -0.62
CA LEU A 35 -3.80 -1.93 0.09
C LEU A 35 -2.54 -2.69 0.50
N VAL A 36 -1.38 -2.18 0.09
CA VAL A 36 -0.06 -2.62 0.55
C VAL A 36 0.40 -1.69 1.67
N LEU A 37 0.55 -2.23 2.88
CA LEU A 37 0.74 -1.51 4.13
C LEU A 37 2.07 -1.88 4.79
N PRO A 38 2.70 -0.97 5.54
CA PRO A 38 3.80 -1.31 6.43
C PRO A 38 3.28 -2.02 7.70
N GLN A 39 4.16 -2.76 8.37
CA GLN A 39 3.85 -3.54 9.58
C GLN A 39 3.26 -2.69 10.72
N GLU A 40 3.66 -1.43 10.84
CA GLU A 40 3.22 -0.46 11.84
C GLU A 40 1.70 -0.20 11.79
N CYS A 41 1.08 -0.29 10.60
CA CYS A 41 -0.37 -0.22 10.45
C CYS A 41 -1.11 -1.36 11.15
N ARG A 42 -0.51 -2.56 11.19
CA ARG A 42 -1.10 -3.74 11.84
C ARG A 42 -0.87 -3.74 13.34
N GLU A 43 0.26 -3.21 13.79
CA GLU A 43 0.62 -3.14 15.21
C GLU A 43 -0.15 -2.04 15.96
N HIS A 44 -0.56 -0.99 15.26
CA HIS A 44 -1.36 0.08 15.83
C HIS A 44 -2.86 -0.27 15.84
N ALA A 45 -3.40 -0.64 17.01
CA ALA A 45 -4.76 -1.14 17.17
C ALA A 45 -5.86 -0.25 16.54
N GLY A 46 -5.79 1.08 16.72
CA GLY A 46 -6.78 2.01 16.15
C GLY A 46 -6.81 2.01 14.61
N VAL A 47 -5.64 2.19 14.00
CA VAL A 47 -5.46 2.13 12.54
C VAL A 47 -5.82 0.76 11.97
N TRP A 48 -5.41 -0.34 12.61
CA TRP A 48 -5.79 -1.68 12.16
C TRP A 48 -7.30 -1.90 12.25
N GLY A 49 -7.95 -1.43 13.31
CA GLY A 49 -9.41 -1.43 13.45
C GLY A 49 -10.08 -0.70 12.29
N TYR A 50 -9.69 0.54 12.04
CA TYR A 50 -10.19 1.35 10.92
C TYR A 50 -9.99 0.64 9.57
N LEU A 51 -8.81 0.06 9.32
CA LEU A 51 -8.52 -0.66 8.08
C LEU A 51 -9.43 -1.88 7.87
N ASN A 52 -9.77 -2.61 8.94
CA ASN A 52 -10.69 -3.73 8.85
C ASN A 52 -12.15 -3.27 8.66
N GLU A 53 -12.55 -2.15 9.27
CA GLU A 53 -13.83 -1.51 8.98
C GLU A 53 -13.92 -1.10 7.50
N LEU A 54 -12.86 -0.49 6.97
CA LEU A 54 -12.75 -0.10 5.57
C LEU A 54 -12.81 -1.32 4.64
N LEU A 55 -12.12 -2.42 5.00
CA LEU A 55 -12.15 -3.68 4.25
C LEU A 55 -13.54 -4.31 4.20
N ALA A 56 -14.34 -4.15 5.25
CA ALA A 56 -15.70 -4.69 5.33
C ALA A 56 -16.77 -3.77 4.72
N ALA A 57 -16.45 -2.51 4.46
CA ALA A 57 -17.38 -1.52 3.91
C ALA A 57 -17.59 -1.70 2.40
N ASP A 58 -18.69 -1.14 1.88
CA ASP A 58 -19.00 -1.16 0.44
C ASP A 58 -18.12 -0.16 -0.34
N ASN A 59 -16.94 -0.62 -0.74
CA ASN A 59 -15.97 0.14 -1.54
C ASN A 59 -15.02 -0.82 -2.30
N PRO A 60 -14.16 -0.30 -3.20
CA PRO A 60 -13.29 -1.18 -4.01
C PRO A 60 -12.20 -1.94 -3.22
N ILE A 61 -11.84 -1.53 -2.01
CA ILE A 61 -10.74 -2.15 -1.25
C ILE A 61 -11.21 -3.48 -0.66
N SER A 62 -10.71 -4.58 -1.20
CA SER A 62 -11.10 -5.94 -0.82
C SER A 62 -9.97 -6.77 -0.21
N GLU A 63 -8.76 -6.22 -0.09
CA GLU A 63 -7.63 -6.91 0.54
C GLU A 63 -6.64 -5.96 1.20
N LEU A 64 -6.08 -6.39 2.33
CA LEU A 64 -4.97 -5.75 3.02
C LEU A 64 -3.74 -6.68 3.00
N LYS A 65 -2.63 -6.19 2.47
CA LYS A 65 -1.35 -6.90 2.42
C LYS A 65 -0.30 -6.14 3.22
N VAL A 66 0.25 -6.77 4.25
CA VAL A 66 1.24 -6.16 5.14
C VAL A 66 2.64 -6.68 4.82
N PHE A 67 3.62 -5.77 4.79
CA PHE A 67 5.04 -6.10 4.64
C PHE A 67 5.88 -5.51 5.78
N ASP A 68 6.90 -6.25 6.20
CA ASP A 68 7.92 -5.76 7.11
C ASP A 68 8.95 -4.94 6.34
N LEU A 69 8.95 -3.62 6.58
CA LEU A 69 9.85 -2.66 5.96
C LEU A 69 10.59 -1.83 7.02
N ARG A 70 10.79 -2.38 8.23
CA ARG A 70 11.31 -1.65 9.41
C ARG A 70 12.56 -0.82 9.13
N GLU A 71 13.51 -1.34 8.35
CA GLU A 71 14.75 -0.62 7.99
C GLU A 71 14.47 0.67 7.19
N SER A 72 13.53 0.61 6.25
CA SER A 72 13.14 1.77 5.44
C SER A 72 12.25 2.72 6.25
N MET A 73 11.31 2.17 7.03
CA MET A 73 10.43 2.92 7.92
C MET A 73 11.20 3.72 8.96
N ALA A 74 12.31 3.18 9.49
CA ALA A 74 13.20 3.87 10.42
C ALA A 74 13.76 5.20 9.85
N ASN A 75 13.81 5.32 8.52
CA ASN A 75 14.23 6.54 7.81
C ASN A 75 13.06 7.26 7.11
N GLY A 76 11.81 6.92 7.45
CA GLY A 76 10.62 7.54 6.88
C GLY A 76 10.24 7.09 5.47
N GLY A 77 10.66 5.90 5.05
CA GLY A 77 10.28 5.30 3.78
C GLY A 77 9.29 4.14 3.95
N GLY A 78 8.00 4.37 3.71
CA GLY A 78 7.01 3.29 3.65
C GLY A 78 6.87 2.66 2.24
N PRO A 79 5.89 1.77 2.03
CA PRO A 79 5.72 1.04 0.78
C PRO A 79 5.64 1.94 -0.47
N ALA A 80 4.93 3.07 -0.38
CA ALA A 80 4.79 4.00 -1.49
C ALA A 80 6.06 4.81 -1.78
N CYS A 81 6.92 5.05 -0.79
CA CYS A 81 8.18 5.76 -0.99
C CYS A 81 9.20 4.92 -1.78
N LEU A 82 9.13 3.59 -1.69
CA LEU A 82 10.09 2.66 -2.31
C LEU A 82 9.80 2.37 -3.79
N ARG A 83 8.83 3.05 -4.40
CA ARG A 83 8.34 2.72 -5.75
C ARG A 83 7.98 3.94 -6.58
N LEU A 84 8.24 3.81 -7.88
CA LEU A 84 7.77 4.72 -8.91
C LEU A 84 6.66 4.05 -9.71
N ARG A 85 5.50 4.71 -9.85
CA ARG A 85 4.41 4.22 -10.71
C ARG A 85 4.64 4.70 -12.14
N VAL A 86 4.72 3.77 -13.08
CA VAL A 86 4.88 4.05 -14.52
C VAL A 86 3.81 3.25 -15.26
N VAL A 87 2.84 3.95 -15.86
CA VAL A 87 1.82 3.32 -16.70
C VAL A 87 2.40 3.18 -18.10
N LEU A 88 2.40 1.96 -18.62
CA LEU A 88 2.95 1.62 -19.93
C LEU A 88 1.90 0.83 -20.71
N THR A 89 1.78 1.13 -21.99
CA THR A 89 1.14 0.25 -22.97
C THR A 89 1.97 -1.03 -23.15
N GLU A 90 1.42 -2.02 -23.85
CA GLU A 90 2.13 -3.26 -24.16
C GLU A 90 3.39 -3.01 -25.00
N GLU A 91 3.35 -2.07 -25.96
CA GLU A 91 4.52 -1.72 -26.78
C GLU A 91 5.62 -1.07 -25.93
N GLU A 92 5.27 -0.10 -25.09
CA GLU A 92 6.23 0.58 -24.23
C GLU A 92 6.82 -0.37 -23.17
N ARG A 93 6.02 -1.32 -22.65
CA ARG A 93 6.50 -2.36 -21.72
C ARG A 93 7.58 -3.24 -22.36
N ARG A 94 7.42 -3.61 -23.63
CA ARG A 94 8.42 -4.40 -24.37
C ARG A 94 9.71 -3.64 -24.65
N ALA A 95 9.67 -2.30 -24.64
CA ALA A 95 10.84 -1.46 -24.83
C ALA A 95 11.65 -1.26 -23.53
N VAL A 96 11.13 -1.66 -22.36
CA VAL A 96 11.86 -1.62 -21.10
C VAL A 96 12.99 -2.67 -21.12
N ASN A 97 14.12 -2.36 -20.47
CA ASN A 97 15.22 -3.31 -20.32
C ASN A 97 14.72 -4.62 -19.67
N PRO A 98 14.84 -5.79 -20.34
CA PRO A 98 14.06 -6.99 -20.05
C PRO A 98 14.47 -7.75 -18.78
N GLY A 99 15.45 -7.30 -18.01
CA GLY A 99 16.03 -8.12 -16.94
C GLY A 99 15.13 -8.41 -15.72
N GLY A 100 13.81 -8.26 -15.77
CA GLY A 100 12.92 -8.17 -14.61
C GLY A 100 12.24 -9.46 -14.10
N ASP A 101 12.84 -10.64 -14.25
CA ASP A 101 12.17 -11.92 -13.91
C ASP A 101 12.75 -12.63 -12.67
N ASP A 102 12.20 -13.80 -12.32
CA ASP A 102 12.55 -14.62 -11.15
C ASP A 102 14.08 -14.81 -10.95
N GLU A 103 14.85 -14.83 -12.04
CA GLU A 103 16.31 -14.89 -12.01
C GLU A 103 16.97 -13.72 -11.24
N ARG A 104 16.32 -12.54 -11.17
CA ARG A 104 16.79 -11.41 -10.35
C ARG A 104 16.44 -11.53 -8.87
N TYR A 105 15.43 -12.33 -8.51
CA TYR A 105 15.01 -12.52 -7.12
C TYR A 105 15.73 -13.67 -6.43
N ALA A 106 16.40 -14.54 -7.19
CA ALA A 106 17.29 -15.57 -6.67
C ALA A 106 18.59 -14.96 -6.14
N VAL A 107 18.57 -14.51 -4.88
CA VAL A 107 19.77 -14.11 -4.11
C VAL A 107 19.76 -14.83 -2.78
#